data_AF-A0AAN9JXZ1-F1
#
_entry.id   AF-A0AAN9JXZ1-F1
#
_cell.length_a   1.000
_cell.length_b   1.000
_cell.length_c   1.000
_cell.angle_alpha   90.00
_cell.angle_beta   90.00
_cell.angle_gamma   90.00
#
_symmetry.space_group_name_H-M   'P 1'
#
loop_
_entity.id
_entity.type
_entity.pdbx_description
1 polymer ?
#
loop_
_entity_poly.entity_id
_entity_poly.type
_entity_poly.pdbx_seq_one_letter_code
_entity_poly.pdbx_strand_id
1 'polypeptide(L)'
;MDATTSGTPTIQYHNLLDQPIVGTSLPTFQRQQRHCFGDSTPGEFPLSTNPSIVLHVLTACNLDPQDLAKLEATCSFFRQPANFAPDLDLSLSELAALDMCQKRVIFKPMTTEERLVLKQRCGGSWKLVLRYLLAGEACCRREKSHAIAGPGHSIAVTSKGVAYSFGSNSSGQLGHDTSEEEWRPRPIRTLQNIRIIQAAAGVGRTMLVSDSGQVYAFGKDSFGEAEYGVQGSKMVTAPQLVVSLKNIFVVQAAIGNFFTAVLSREGRVYTFSWGSDAKLGHHTDPSDVEPNPLLGALEDIPVVQIAAGYCYLLCLACQPSGMSVYSVGCGLGGKLGHGSRTDEKHPRLIEQFQLLNLQPMVVAAGAWHAAVVGRDGRVCTWGWGRYGCLGHGNEECESVPKVVEALSDVKAVHVATGDYTTFVVSNDGDVYSFGCGESASLGHNAANDDQGNGHANVLSPKLVTSLKQINERVVQISLTNSIYWNAHTFALTESGKLYAFGSGDKGQLGIELVANQTERGNPEMVDIDLG
;
A
#
# COMPACT_ATOMS: atom_id res chain seq x y z
N MET A 1 11.36 -12.61 -60.16
CA MET A 1 12.20 -11.52 -60.69
C MET A 1 11.66 -10.23 -60.10
N ASP A 2 12.51 -9.59 -59.33
CA ASP A 2 12.60 -8.17 -58.92
C ASP A 2 11.37 -7.54 -58.22
N ALA A 3 11.38 -7.24 -56.92
CA ALA A 3 12.25 -6.38 -56.08
C ALA A 3 11.86 -4.89 -56.10
N THR A 4 11.52 -4.38 -54.88
CA THR A 4 11.82 -3.01 -54.35
C THR A 4 11.07 -1.82 -54.98
N THR A 5 10.64 -0.75 -54.31
CA THR A 5 10.79 -0.22 -52.94
C THR A 5 9.80 0.94 -52.79
N SER A 6 9.24 1.13 -51.60
CA SER A 6 8.42 2.28 -51.19
C SER A 6 9.27 3.50 -50.83
N GLY A 7 8.89 4.69 -51.31
CA GLY A 7 9.44 5.98 -50.90
C GLY A 7 8.35 6.89 -50.33
N THR A 8 8.54 7.37 -49.11
CA THR A 8 7.72 8.38 -48.41
C THR A 8 8.19 9.81 -48.75
N PRO A 9 7.33 10.84 -48.65
CA PRO A 9 7.60 12.18 -49.18
C PRO A 9 8.32 13.12 -48.20
N THR A 10 9.13 14.02 -48.76
CA THR A 10 9.91 15.07 -48.09
C THR A 10 9.10 16.37 -47.95
N ILE A 11 9.13 17.00 -46.77
CA ILE A 11 8.64 18.36 -46.53
C ILE A 11 9.83 19.34 -46.56
N GLN A 12 9.75 20.38 -47.38
CA GLN A 12 10.74 21.46 -47.50
C GLN A 12 10.52 22.54 -46.43
N TYR A 13 11.60 23.01 -45.80
CA TYR A 13 11.60 24.22 -44.97
C TYR A 13 12.18 25.41 -45.75
N HIS A 14 11.52 26.57 -45.65
CA HIS A 14 11.95 27.84 -46.26
C HIS A 14 13.18 28.43 -45.56
N ASN A 15 14.16 28.87 -46.36
CA ASN A 15 15.31 29.66 -45.90
C ASN A 15 14.88 31.11 -45.59
N LEU A 16 15.19 31.58 -44.38
CA LEU A 16 15.16 33.00 -44.02
C LEU A 16 16.54 33.62 -44.30
N LEU A 17 16.56 34.78 -44.94
CA LEU A 17 17.74 35.57 -45.27
C LEU A 17 18.28 36.30 -44.02
N ASP A 18 19.58 36.17 -43.77
CA ASP A 18 20.34 36.93 -42.78
C ASP A 18 20.43 38.42 -43.16
N GLN A 19 20.07 39.32 -42.25
CA GLN A 19 20.50 40.73 -42.26
C GLN A 19 21.54 40.95 -41.16
N PRO A 20 22.62 41.73 -41.40
CA PRO A 20 23.67 41.93 -40.42
C PRO A 20 23.31 43.03 -39.42
N ILE A 21 23.36 42.73 -38.12
CA ILE A 21 23.29 43.73 -37.05
C ILE A 21 24.72 44.04 -36.57
N VAL A 22 25.04 45.33 -36.62
CA VAL A 22 26.31 45.95 -36.20
C VAL A 22 26.50 45.82 -34.68
N GLY A 23 27.73 45.56 -34.27
CA GLY A 23 28.09 45.05 -32.95
C GLY A 23 28.06 46.03 -31.78
N THR A 24 27.85 45.44 -30.61
CA THR A 24 28.27 45.94 -29.30
C THR A 24 29.00 44.82 -28.57
N SER A 25 30.26 45.07 -28.18
CA SER A 25 31.15 44.13 -27.51
C SER A 25 30.64 43.78 -26.11
N LEU A 26 30.18 42.55 -25.92
CA LEU A 26 29.99 41.95 -24.59
C LEU A 26 31.31 41.33 -24.11
N PRO A 27 31.59 41.30 -22.80
CA PRO A 27 32.81 40.68 -22.27
C PRO A 27 32.82 39.21 -22.65
N THR A 28 33.89 38.76 -23.29
CA THR A 28 34.14 37.34 -23.55
C THR A 28 34.28 36.61 -22.22
N PHE A 29 33.18 36.02 -21.74
CA PHE A 29 33.30 34.86 -20.86
C PHE A 29 33.94 33.77 -21.72
N GLN A 30 35.24 33.52 -21.51
CA GLN A 30 35.85 32.28 -21.96
C GLN A 30 35.13 31.13 -21.24
N ARG A 31 34.09 30.61 -21.88
CA ARG A 31 33.55 29.30 -21.51
C ARG A 31 34.70 28.34 -21.78
N GLN A 32 35.30 27.79 -20.73
CA GLN A 32 36.24 26.68 -20.88
C GLN A 32 35.49 25.55 -21.58
N GLN A 33 35.66 25.44 -22.89
CA GLN A 33 35.32 24.24 -23.63
C GLN A 33 36.33 23.18 -23.17
N ARG A 34 35.89 22.33 -22.23
CA ARG A 34 36.63 21.12 -21.90
C ARG A 34 36.59 20.23 -23.14
N HIS A 35 37.67 20.24 -23.91
CA HIS A 35 37.90 19.24 -24.93
C HIS A 35 38.20 17.91 -24.23
N CYS A 36 37.25 16.99 -24.29
CA CYS A 36 37.42 15.63 -23.82
C CYS A 36 37.99 14.82 -24.98
N PHE A 37 39.28 14.53 -24.94
CA PHE A 37 39.93 13.65 -25.91
C PHE A 37 39.64 12.21 -25.52
N GLY A 38 38.90 11.49 -26.37
CA GLY A 38 38.88 10.03 -26.41
C GLY A 38 39.94 9.56 -27.40
N ASP A 39 40.63 8.46 -27.09
CA ASP A 39 41.64 7.92 -27.98
C ASP A 39 41.01 7.49 -29.32
N SER A 40 41.53 8.07 -30.39
CA SER A 40 41.36 7.77 -31.83
C SER A 40 40.36 8.57 -32.69
N THR A 41 39.28 9.18 -32.16
CA THR A 41 38.45 10.12 -32.97
C THR A 41 37.86 11.30 -32.16
N PRO A 42 37.86 12.55 -32.70
CA PRO A 42 37.20 13.68 -32.04
C PRO A 42 35.68 13.46 -31.99
N GLY A 43 35.12 13.35 -30.78
CA GLY A 43 33.68 13.14 -30.55
C GLY A 43 33.32 11.77 -29.97
N GLU A 44 34.26 10.82 -29.92
CA GLU A 44 34.08 9.59 -29.16
C GLU A 44 34.34 9.85 -27.67
N PHE A 45 33.34 9.53 -26.84
CA PHE A 45 33.41 9.60 -25.38
C PHE A 45 33.40 8.17 -24.85
N PRO A 46 34.56 7.54 -24.56
CA PRO A 46 34.57 6.19 -24.02
C PRO A 46 33.93 6.25 -22.64
N LEU A 47 32.74 5.66 -22.46
CA LEU A 47 32.05 5.62 -21.16
C LEU A 47 32.95 5.04 -20.05
N SER A 48 33.90 4.19 -20.43
CA SER A 48 34.94 3.63 -19.55
C SER A 48 35.90 4.66 -18.96
N THR A 49 36.13 5.79 -19.63
CA THR A 49 37.05 6.84 -19.17
C THR A 49 36.43 7.81 -18.17
N ASN A 50 35.09 7.82 -18.04
CA ASN A 50 34.38 8.68 -17.08
C ASN A 50 33.25 7.93 -16.36
N PRO A 51 33.58 6.94 -15.51
CA PRO A 51 32.58 6.14 -14.78
C PRO A 51 31.65 6.97 -13.90
N SER A 52 32.08 8.15 -13.43
CA SER A 52 31.24 9.07 -12.66
C SER A 52 30.09 9.68 -13.46
N ILE A 53 30.30 9.97 -14.76
CA ILE A 53 29.24 10.44 -15.65
C ILE A 53 28.26 9.30 -15.91
N VAL A 54 28.78 8.09 -16.15
CA VAL A 54 27.95 6.90 -16.36
C VAL A 54 27.09 6.62 -15.13
N LEU A 55 27.68 6.65 -13.93
CA LEU A 55 26.97 6.49 -12.68
C LEU A 55 25.84 7.52 -12.55
N HIS A 56 26.12 8.80 -12.81
CA HIS A 56 25.11 9.84 -12.75
C HIS A 56 23.94 9.59 -13.71
N VAL A 57 24.23 9.15 -14.94
CA VAL A 57 23.19 8.77 -15.91
C VAL A 57 22.38 7.58 -15.39
N LEU A 58 23.04 6.51 -14.93
CA LEU A 58 22.37 5.32 -14.41
C LEU A 58 21.42 5.65 -13.24
N THR A 59 21.82 6.56 -12.36
CA THR A 59 21.04 6.91 -11.17
C THR A 59 19.98 7.99 -11.43
N ALA A 60 20.08 8.74 -12.53
CA ALA A 60 19.10 9.76 -12.93
C ALA A 60 18.03 9.21 -13.88
N CYS A 61 18.31 8.12 -14.62
CA CYS A 61 17.40 7.58 -15.64
C CYS A 61 16.22 6.76 -15.10
N ASN A 62 15.93 6.77 -13.78
CA ASN A 62 14.85 5.99 -13.16
C ASN A 62 14.84 4.49 -13.57
N LEU A 63 16.03 3.91 -13.75
CA LEU A 63 16.17 2.49 -14.10
C LEU A 63 15.64 1.59 -12.99
N ASP A 64 15.02 0.48 -13.36
CA ASP A 64 14.61 -0.52 -12.38
C ASP A 64 15.78 -1.47 -12.03
N PRO A 65 15.69 -2.21 -10.90
CA PRO A 65 16.73 -3.17 -10.53
C PRO A 65 17.00 -4.27 -11.56
N GLN A 66 16.02 -4.62 -12.40
CA GLN A 66 16.17 -5.59 -13.49
C GLN A 66 16.96 -4.98 -14.65
N ASP A 67 16.77 -3.70 -14.96
CA ASP A 67 17.55 -2.98 -15.96
C ASP A 67 19.01 -2.94 -15.55
N LEU A 68 19.32 -2.61 -14.29
CA LEU A 68 20.68 -2.65 -13.76
C LEU A 68 21.29 -4.06 -13.85
N ALA A 69 20.51 -5.09 -13.53
CA ALA A 69 20.96 -6.48 -13.67
C ALA A 69 21.19 -6.88 -15.13
N LYS A 70 20.34 -6.44 -16.07
CA LYS A 70 20.52 -6.68 -17.52
C LYS A 70 21.74 -5.95 -18.06
N LEU A 71 22.00 -4.72 -17.65
CA LEU A 71 23.19 -3.96 -18.02
C LEU A 71 24.46 -4.69 -17.58
N GLU A 72 24.49 -5.15 -16.34
CA GLU A 72 25.58 -5.97 -15.81
C GLU A 72 25.73 -7.30 -16.58
N ALA A 73 24.62 -7.97 -16.89
CA ALA A 73 24.64 -9.22 -17.63
C ALA A 73 25.09 -9.05 -19.10
N THR A 74 24.87 -7.89 -19.72
CA THR A 74 25.14 -7.69 -21.16
C THR A 74 26.46 -6.99 -21.45
N CYS A 75 27.04 -6.27 -20.49
CA CYS A 75 28.27 -5.50 -20.70
C CYS A 75 29.27 -5.68 -19.56
N SER A 76 30.49 -6.12 -19.90
CA SER A 76 31.57 -6.38 -18.95
C SER A 76 31.99 -5.14 -18.16
N PHE A 77 31.83 -3.94 -18.72
CA PHE A 77 32.11 -2.67 -18.04
C PHE A 77 31.31 -2.52 -16.75
N PHE A 78 30.02 -2.90 -16.75
CA PHE A 78 29.17 -2.79 -15.56
C PHE A 78 29.41 -3.89 -14.53
N ARG A 79 30.11 -4.98 -14.89
CA ARG A 79 30.46 -6.10 -13.98
C ARG A 79 31.70 -5.81 -13.15
N GLN A 80 32.59 -4.96 -13.65
CA GLN A 80 33.83 -4.65 -12.96
C GLN A 80 33.56 -3.72 -11.78
N PRO A 81 34.31 -3.87 -10.68
CA PRO A 81 34.20 -2.96 -9.56
C PRO A 81 34.49 -1.51 -9.98
N ALA A 82 33.76 -0.59 -9.37
CA ALA A 82 33.86 0.83 -9.58
C ALA A 82 35.14 1.38 -8.95
N ASN A 83 36.06 1.91 -9.76
CA ASN A 83 37.30 2.53 -9.28
C ASN A 83 37.11 3.97 -8.77
N PHE A 84 36.13 4.23 -7.90
CA PHE A 84 35.94 5.55 -7.28
C PHE A 84 35.49 5.44 -5.82
N ALA A 85 35.79 6.47 -5.03
CA ALA A 85 35.38 6.53 -3.63
C ALA A 85 33.84 6.59 -3.53
N PRO A 86 33.20 5.85 -2.60
CA PRO A 86 33.80 5.24 -1.40
C PRO A 86 34.01 3.71 -1.43
N ASP A 87 33.60 2.98 -2.48
CA ASP A 87 33.58 1.50 -2.44
C ASP A 87 34.13 0.90 -3.75
N LEU A 88 35.36 0.37 -3.67
CA LEU A 88 36.08 -0.24 -4.79
C LEU A 88 35.67 -1.70 -5.04
N ASP A 89 34.78 -2.27 -4.22
CA ASP A 89 34.40 -3.68 -4.29
C ASP A 89 33.04 -3.91 -4.99
N LEU A 90 32.31 -2.83 -5.30
CA LEU A 90 31.00 -2.89 -5.94
C LEU A 90 31.07 -2.69 -7.45
N SER A 91 30.34 -3.50 -8.21
CA SER A 91 30.13 -3.27 -9.64
C SER A 91 29.42 -1.92 -9.90
N LEU A 92 29.59 -1.34 -11.07
CA LEU A 92 28.99 -0.02 -11.37
C LEU A 92 27.45 -0.03 -11.23
N SER A 93 26.80 -1.16 -11.55
CA SER A 93 25.36 -1.35 -11.33
C SER A 93 24.96 -1.45 -9.86
N GLU A 94 25.77 -2.11 -9.02
CA GLU A 94 25.53 -2.17 -7.58
C GLU A 94 25.70 -0.81 -6.93
N LEU A 95 26.68 -0.04 -7.38
CA LEU A 95 26.90 1.31 -6.86
C LEU A 95 25.79 2.26 -7.31
N ALA A 96 25.31 2.17 -8.55
CA ALA A 96 24.12 2.91 -8.99
C ALA A 96 22.90 2.57 -8.11
N ALA A 97 22.66 1.28 -7.83
CA ALA A 97 21.58 0.87 -6.95
C ALA A 97 21.74 1.44 -5.53
N LEU A 98 22.95 1.45 -4.97
CA LEU A 98 23.23 2.05 -3.66
C LEU A 98 22.96 3.56 -3.65
N ASP A 99 23.41 4.30 -4.66
CA ASP A 99 23.15 5.74 -4.78
C ASP A 99 21.64 6.03 -4.87
N MET A 100 20.90 5.21 -5.61
CA MET A 100 19.44 5.30 -5.67
C MET A 100 18.78 5.00 -4.31
N CYS A 101 19.27 3.98 -3.58
CA CYS A 101 18.81 3.71 -2.22
C CYS A 101 19.04 4.92 -1.29
N GLN A 102 20.23 5.54 -1.34
CA GLN A 102 20.60 6.69 -0.50
C GLN A 102 19.69 7.92 -0.68
N LYS A 103 19.02 8.04 -1.83
CA LYS A 103 18.05 9.10 -2.12
C LYS A 103 16.67 8.86 -1.48
N ARG A 104 16.38 7.65 -0.99
CA ARG A 104 15.06 7.30 -0.43
C ARG A 104 14.94 7.66 1.05
N VAL A 105 13.79 8.20 1.44
CA VAL A 105 13.55 8.75 2.79
C VAL A 105 13.71 7.71 3.88
N ILE A 106 13.25 6.47 3.66
CA ILE A 106 13.39 5.38 4.65
C ILE A 106 14.84 4.90 4.80
N PHE A 107 15.65 4.99 3.75
CA PHE A 107 17.02 4.45 3.74
C PHE A 107 18.07 5.50 4.14
N LYS A 108 17.84 6.77 3.80
CA LYS A 108 18.71 7.90 4.10
C LYS A 108 19.16 7.98 5.57
N PRO A 109 18.27 7.86 6.59
CA PRO A 109 18.65 7.98 7.99
C PRO A 109 19.30 6.71 8.58
N MET A 110 19.40 5.61 7.80
CA MET A 110 19.96 4.36 8.32
C MET A 110 21.45 4.48 8.65
N THR A 111 21.89 3.83 9.73
CA THR A 111 23.32 3.64 10.01
C THR A 111 23.95 2.67 9.02
N THR A 112 25.28 2.62 8.97
CA THR A 112 26.01 1.66 8.12
C THR A 112 25.63 0.22 8.45
N GLU A 113 25.51 -0.11 9.74
CA GLU A 113 25.12 -1.44 10.24
C GLU A 113 23.70 -1.79 9.80
N GLU A 114 22.74 -0.89 9.95
CA GLU A 114 21.35 -1.09 9.51
C GLU A 114 21.26 -1.34 8.01
N ARG A 115 22.02 -0.58 7.20
CA ARG A 115 22.07 -0.76 5.74
C ARG A 115 22.66 -2.12 5.35
N LEU A 116 23.68 -2.59 6.06
CA LEU A 116 24.27 -3.91 5.84
C LEU A 116 23.30 -5.03 6.23
N VAL A 117 22.58 -4.89 7.35
CA VAL A 117 21.53 -5.83 7.76
C VAL A 117 20.43 -5.91 6.69
N LEU A 118 19.96 -4.76 6.19
CA LEU A 118 18.96 -4.73 5.12
C LEU A 118 19.49 -5.39 3.83
N LYS A 119 20.75 -5.11 3.46
CA LYS A 119 21.39 -5.76 2.31
C LYS A 119 21.43 -7.26 2.46
N GLN A 120 21.82 -7.78 3.62
CA GLN A 120 21.85 -9.22 3.90
C GLN A 120 20.45 -9.84 3.78
N ARG A 121 19.42 -9.22 4.38
CA ARG A 121 18.02 -9.68 4.27
C ARG A 121 17.52 -9.68 2.82
N CYS A 122 17.98 -8.75 2.00
CA CYS A 122 17.63 -8.72 0.58
C CYS A 122 18.45 -9.69 -0.28
N GLY A 123 19.28 -10.57 0.30
CA GLY A 123 20.10 -11.52 -0.44
C GLY A 123 21.47 -10.99 -0.88
N GLY A 124 21.98 -9.94 -0.22
CA GLY A 124 23.36 -9.47 -0.37
C GLY A 124 23.62 -8.49 -1.52
N SER A 125 22.58 -7.96 -2.17
CA SER A 125 22.70 -7.06 -3.34
C SER A 125 21.94 -5.74 -3.14
N TRP A 126 22.57 -4.62 -3.50
CA TRP A 126 21.94 -3.30 -3.47
C TRP A 126 20.83 -3.16 -4.52
N LYS A 127 20.89 -3.91 -5.64
CA LYS A 127 19.75 -3.98 -6.58
C LYS A 127 18.52 -4.59 -5.93
N LEU A 128 18.71 -5.62 -5.10
CA LEU A 128 17.61 -6.25 -4.36
C LEU A 128 17.10 -5.36 -3.23
N VAL A 129 17.98 -4.61 -2.56
CA VAL A 129 17.57 -3.55 -1.62
C VAL A 129 16.75 -2.48 -2.34
N LEU A 130 17.22 -1.98 -3.48
CA LEU A 130 16.47 -0.99 -4.27
C LEU A 130 15.10 -1.54 -4.68
N ARG A 131 15.02 -2.81 -5.09
CA ARG A 131 13.75 -3.48 -5.38
C ARG A 131 12.81 -3.49 -4.18
N TYR A 132 13.32 -3.84 -3.00
CA TYR A 132 12.56 -3.83 -1.76
C TYR A 132 12.01 -2.44 -1.43
N LEU A 133 12.85 -1.41 -1.51
CA LEU A 133 12.45 -0.02 -1.23
C LEU A 133 11.36 0.46 -2.21
N LEU A 134 11.55 0.22 -3.50
CA LEU A 134 10.57 0.59 -4.55
C LEU A 134 9.25 -0.16 -4.38
N ALA A 135 9.29 -1.45 -4.01
CA ALA A 135 8.09 -2.23 -3.73
C ALA A 135 7.34 -1.67 -2.51
N GLY A 136 8.06 -1.31 -1.44
CA GLY A 136 7.46 -0.66 -0.26
C GLY A 136 6.84 0.71 -0.56
N GLU A 137 7.47 1.52 -1.41
CA GLU A 137 6.94 2.82 -1.88
C GLU A 137 5.68 2.66 -2.72
N ALA A 138 5.58 1.60 -3.52
CA ALA A 138 4.39 1.30 -4.31
C ALA A 138 3.22 0.79 -3.45
N CYS A 139 3.49 0.01 -2.40
CA CYS A 139 2.47 -0.59 -1.54
C CYS A 139 1.96 0.35 -0.44
N CYS A 140 2.77 1.34 -0.04
CA CYS A 140 2.46 2.20 1.10
C CYS A 140 2.51 3.67 0.70
N ARG A 141 1.39 4.37 0.86
CA ARG A 141 1.27 5.84 0.69
C ARG A 141 1.89 6.63 1.85
N ARG A 142 3.10 6.27 2.32
CA ARG A 142 3.71 6.81 3.56
C ARG A 142 3.92 8.33 3.54
N GLU A 143 4.03 8.92 2.36
CA GLU A 143 4.21 10.37 2.19
C GLU A 143 3.05 11.05 1.46
N LYS A 144 1.95 10.31 1.27
CA LYS A 144 0.75 10.84 0.64
C LYS A 144 -0.38 10.80 1.66
N SER A 145 -1.38 11.63 1.40
CA SER A 145 -2.61 11.54 2.15
C SER A 145 -3.26 10.16 2.00
N HIS A 146 -3.92 9.74 3.07
CA HIS A 146 -4.73 8.53 3.12
C HIS A 146 -5.82 8.66 4.18
N ALA A 147 -6.89 7.91 4.01
CA ALA A 147 -7.97 7.80 4.98
C ALA A 147 -8.28 6.32 5.23
N ILE A 148 -8.64 6.01 6.47
CA ILE A 148 -8.96 4.67 6.94
C ILE A 148 -10.39 4.68 7.46
N ALA A 149 -11.22 3.84 6.85
CA ALA A 149 -12.56 3.54 7.32
C ALA A 149 -12.49 2.42 8.37
N GLY A 150 -12.54 2.77 9.64
CA GLY A 150 -12.52 1.82 10.74
C GLY A 150 -13.92 1.30 11.11
N PRO A 151 -14.02 0.43 12.13
CA PRO A 151 -15.30 0.03 12.69
C PRO A 151 -15.86 1.19 13.54
N GLY A 152 -16.86 1.89 12.99
CA GLY A 152 -17.56 3.00 13.64
C GLY A 152 -16.81 4.33 13.72
N HIS A 153 -15.56 4.41 13.28
CA HIS A 153 -14.77 5.65 13.31
C HIS A 153 -13.77 5.69 12.15
N SER A 154 -13.19 6.86 11.94
CA SER A 154 -12.40 7.17 10.76
C SER A 154 -11.17 7.97 11.13
N ILE A 155 -10.08 7.69 10.42
CA ILE A 155 -8.82 8.41 10.55
C ILE A 155 -8.41 8.93 9.17
N ALA A 156 -8.08 10.21 9.07
CA ALA A 156 -7.52 10.80 7.87
C ALA A 156 -6.16 11.42 8.18
N VAL A 157 -5.14 11.12 7.37
CA VAL A 157 -3.79 11.62 7.52
C VAL A 157 -3.44 12.44 6.28
N THR A 158 -3.02 13.68 6.50
CA THR A 158 -2.61 14.62 5.43
C THR A 158 -1.21 14.32 4.92
N SER A 159 -0.81 14.85 3.75
CA SER A 159 0.60 14.79 3.26
C SER A 159 1.59 15.49 4.19
N LYS A 160 1.11 16.42 5.03
CA LYS A 160 1.91 17.07 6.08
C LYS A 160 2.07 16.21 7.34
N GLY A 161 1.32 15.10 7.44
CA GLY A 161 1.33 14.16 8.55
C GLY A 161 0.48 14.59 9.75
N VAL A 162 -0.46 15.50 9.55
CA VAL A 162 -1.50 15.82 10.53
C VAL A 162 -2.56 14.72 10.48
N ALA A 163 -2.88 14.13 11.64
CA ALA A 163 -3.94 13.14 11.78
C ALA A 163 -5.24 13.78 12.27
N TYR A 164 -6.34 13.48 11.56
CA TYR A 164 -7.71 13.80 11.90
C TYR A 164 -8.44 12.53 12.29
N SER A 165 -9.33 12.62 13.26
CA SER A 165 -10.22 11.53 13.67
C SER A 165 -11.66 12.04 13.79
N PHE A 166 -12.61 11.15 13.51
CA PHE A 166 -14.05 11.41 13.58
C PHE A 166 -14.83 10.09 13.64
N GLY A 167 -16.07 10.14 14.12
CA GLY A 167 -16.95 9.00 14.30
C GLY A 167 -17.23 8.65 15.77
N SER A 168 -17.51 7.38 16.03
CA SER A 168 -17.73 6.82 17.37
C SER A 168 -16.49 6.99 18.25
N ASN A 169 -16.70 7.38 19.51
CA ASN A 169 -15.62 7.56 20.49
C ASN A 169 -15.90 6.93 21.87
N SER A 170 -16.87 6.02 21.97
CA SER A 170 -17.26 5.37 23.24
C SER A 170 -16.12 4.60 23.93
N SER A 171 -15.03 4.31 23.21
CA SER A 171 -13.82 3.63 23.69
C SER A 171 -12.60 4.55 23.80
N GLY A 172 -12.72 5.85 23.47
CA GLY A 172 -11.59 6.78 23.37
C GLY A 172 -10.80 6.66 22.05
N GLN A 173 -11.34 5.95 21.05
CA GLN A 173 -10.67 5.62 19.79
C GLN A 173 -10.40 6.82 18.86
N LEU A 174 -10.85 8.03 19.23
CA LEU A 174 -10.53 9.25 18.48
C LEU A 174 -9.30 10.01 19.02
N GLY A 175 -8.87 9.76 20.27
CA GLY A 175 -7.62 10.33 20.79
C GLY A 175 -7.72 11.83 21.17
N HIS A 176 -8.89 12.32 21.57
CA HIS A 176 -9.13 13.74 21.88
C HIS A 176 -9.21 14.08 23.37
N ASP A 177 -8.71 13.21 24.24
CA ASP A 177 -8.84 13.31 25.70
C ASP A 177 -10.31 13.26 26.18
N THR A 178 -11.22 12.76 25.35
CA THR A 178 -12.66 12.62 25.62
C THR A 178 -13.19 11.27 25.12
N SER A 179 -14.44 10.95 25.47
CA SER A 179 -15.19 9.81 24.95
C SER A 179 -16.42 10.23 24.11
N GLU A 180 -16.48 11.52 23.74
CA GLU A 180 -17.56 12.09 22.93
C GLU A 180 -17.35 11.83 21.44
N GLU A 181 -18.42 11.47 20.73
CA GLU A 181 -18.40 11.26 19.28
C GLU A 181 -18.10 12.58 18.54
N GLU A 182 -17.41 12.47 17.39
CA GLU A 182 -17.08 13.64 16.56
C GLU A 182 -17.68 13.47 15.17
N TRP A 183 -18.61 14.35 14.81
CA TRP A 183 -19.33 14.27 13.54
C TRP A 183 -18.59 14.93 12.37
N ARG A 184 -17.54 15.68 12.69
CA ARG A 184 -16.70 16.37 11.73
C ARG A 184 -15.24 16.01 11.99
N PRO A 185 -14.40 15.97 10.94
CA PRO A 185 -12.99 15.69 11.09
C PRO A 185 -12.32 16.66 12.05
N ARG A 186 -11.74 16.13 13.12
CA ARG A 186 -11.07 16.92 14.15
C ARG A 186 -9.59 16.55 14.21
N PRO A 187 -8.66 17.52 14.17
CA PRO A 187 -7.24 17.22 14.27
C PRO A 187 -6.88 16.76 15.69
N ILE A 188 -6.05 15.72 15.79
CA ILE A 188 -5.55 15.17 17.05
C ILE A 188 -4.41 16.07 17.58
N ARG A 189 -4.78 17.10 18.36
CA ARG A 189 -3.85 18.16 18.80
C ARG A 189 -2.71 17.67 19.70
N THR A 190 -2.92 16.58 20.43
CA THR A 190 -1.90 15.96 21.28
C THR A 190 -0.71 15.41 20.50
N LEU A 191 -0.86 15.20 19.18
CA LEU A 191 0.21 14.79 18.26
C LEU A 191 0.83 15.96 17.49
N GLN A 192 0.62 17.20 17.95
CA GLN A 192 1.24 18.36 17.31
C GLN A 192 2.78 18.19 17.26
N ASN A 193 3.36 18.47 16.09
CA ASN A 193 4.78 18.28 15.77
C ASN A 193 5.25 16.81 15.60
N ILE A 194 4.36 15.84 15.69
CA ILE A 194 4.64 14.45 15.32
C ILE A 194 4.04 14.23 13.93
N ARG A 195 4.90 13.91 12.95
CA ARG A 195 4.47 13.67 11.58
C ARG A 195 4.00 12.22 11.44
N ILE A 196 2.69 12.02 11.33
CA ILE A 196 2.08 10.70 11.12
C ILE A 196 2.18 10.30 9.63
N ILE A 197 2.58 9.06 9.36
CA ILE A 197 2.74 8.50 8.01
C ILE A 197 1.81 7.33 7.71
N GLN A 198 1.22 6.71 8.74
CA GLN A 198 0.30 5.59 8.57
C GLN A 198 -0.67 5.49 9.76
N ALA A 199 -1.89 5.04 9.48
CA ALA A 199 -2.91 4.76 10.47
C ALA A 199 -3.53 3.37 10.27
N ALA A 200 -3.90 2.73 11.37
CA ALA A 200 -4.70 1.51 11.41
C ALA A 200 -5.83 1.67 12.42
N ALA A 201 -7.03 1.24 12.05
CA ALA A 201 -8.22 1.32 12.87
C ALA A 201 -8.83 -0.08 13.07
N GLY A 202 -9.21 -0.39 14.30
CA GLY A 202 -9.93 -1.60 14.68
C GLY A 202 -11.11 -1.28 15.58
N VAL A 203 -11.82 -2.30 16.05
CA VAL A 203 -13.02 -2.10 16.89
C VAL A 203 -12.63 -1.37 18.17
N GLY A 204 -13.06 -0.11 18.29
CA GLY A 204 -12.76 0.74 19.45
C GLY A 204 -11.28 1.06 19.66
N ARG A 205 -10.42 0.98 18.63
CA ARG A 205 -8.97 1.19 18.76
C ARG A 205 -8.33 1.81 17.52
N THR A 206 -7.33 2.65 17.75
CA THR A 206 -6.54 3.30 16.71
C THR A 206 -5.05 3.14 17.00
N MET A 207 -4.28 2.91 15.94
CA MET A 207 -2.82 2.98 15.96
C MET A 207 -2.32 3.93 14.87
N LEU A 208 -1.37 4.79 15.23
CA LEU A 208 -0.72 5.74 14.33
C LEU A 208 0.78 5.51 14.34
N VAL A 209 1.40 5.57 13.16
CA VAL A 209 2.84 5.41 12.97
C VAL A 209 3.41 6.73 12.49
N SER A 210 4.47 7.20 13.16
CA SER A 210 5.19 8.43 12.78
C SER A 210 6.32 8.19 11.78
N ASP A 211 6.79 9.24 11.13
CA ASP A 211 7.96 9.23 10.24
C ASP A 211 9.27 8.83 10.96
N SER A 212 9.32 8.96 12.28
CA SER A 212 10.42 8.49 13.14
C SER A 212 10.34 7.00 13.49
N GLY A 213 9.31 6.30 13.01
CA GLY A 213 9.09 4.88 13.29
C GLY A 213 8.42 4.58 14.63
N GLN A 214 8.07 5.62 15.41
CA GLN A 214 7.34 5.48 16.67
C GLN A 214 5.86 5.21 16.44
N VAL A 215 5.27 4.41 17.33
CA VAL A 215 3.86 3.99 17.28
C VAL A 215 3.09 4.57 18.45
N TYR A 216 1.93 5.16 18.16
CA TYR A 216 1.00 5.71 19.14
C TYR A 216 -0.30 4.92 19.08
N ALA A 217 -0.87 4.57 20.24
CA ALA A 217 -2.13 3.84 20.35
C ALA A 217 -3.10 4.52 21.31
N PHE A 218 -4.40 4.41 21.02
CA PHE A 218 -5.49 4.90 21.84
C PHE A 218 -6.79 4.13 21.52
N GLY A 219 -7.76 4.19 22.43
CA GLY A 219 -8.96 3.36 22.44
C GLY A 219 -8.95 2.31 23.56
N LYS A 220 -9.64 1.19 23.32
CA LYS A 220 -9.64 0.01 24.18
C LYS A 220 -8.27 -0.65 24.23
N ASP A 221 -7.89 -1.09 25.41
CA ASP A 221 -6.68 -1.86 25.68
C ASP A 221 -6.81 -3.34 25.30
N SER A 222 -7.99 -3.95 25.39
CA SER A 222 -8.17 -5.42 25.24
C SER A 222 -8.88 -5.82 23.94
N PHE A 223 -8.55 -7.01 23.42
CA PHE A 223 -9.26 -7.67 22.32
C PHE A 223 -10.28 -8.70 22.85
N GLY A 224 -11.36 -8.93 22.12
CA GLY A 224 -12.29 -10.05 22.38
C GLY A 224 -13.77 -9.71 22.22
N GLU A 225 -14.60 -10.76 22.12
CA GLU A 225 -16.07 -10.70 21.99
C GLU A 225 -16.81 -10.33 23.28
N ALA A 226 -16.09 -9.99 24.34
CA ALA A 226 -16.68 -9.56 25.60
C ALA A 226 -17.14 -8.09 25.52
N GLU A 227 -18.08 -7.81 24.62
CA GLU A 227 -18.87 -6.57 24.67
C GLU A 227 -19.80 -6.52 25.91
N TYR A 228 -19.82 -7.56 26.75
CA TYR A 228 -20.77 -7.66 27.89
C TYR A 228 -20.23 -8.30 29.18
N GLY A 229 -18.96 -8.21 29.58
CA GLY A 229 -18.66 -8.83 30.90
C GLY A 229 -17.29 -8.82 31.56
N VAL A 230 -16.24 -8.20 31.04
CA VAL A 230 -14.99 -8.10 31.83
C VAL A 230 -14.90 -6.70 32.44
N GLN A 231 -15.23 -6.60 33.73
CA GLN A 231 -14.90 -5.43 34.55
C GLN A 231 -13.39 -5.15 34.46
N GLY A 232 -12.99 -4.07 33.79
CA GLY A 232 -11.62 -3.56 33.88
C GLY A 232 -10.92 -3.09 32.60
N SER A 233 -11.57 -3.00 31.42
CA SER A 233 -10.88 -2.43 30.25
C SER A 233 -10.47 -0.97 30.52
N LYS A 234 -9.17 -0.70 30.46
CA LYS A 234 -8.61 0.64 30.59
C LYS A 234 -8.72 1.34 29.26
N MET A 235 -9.59 2.34 29.19
CA MET A 235 -9.72 3.20 28.02
C MET A 235 -8.57 4.21 27.98
N VAL A 236 -7.96 4.34 26.81
CA VAL A 236 -6.92 5.33 26.53
C VAL A 236 -7.51 6.38 25.58
N THR A 237 -7.89 7.54 26.12
CA THR A 237 -8.56 8.61 25.34
C THR A 237 -7.60 9.58 24.65
N ALA A 238 -6.29 9.41 24.88
CA ALA A 238 -5.22 10.23 24.34
C ALA A 238 -4.16 9.34 23.67
N PRO A 239 -3.55 9.73 22.55
CA PRO A 239 -2.47 8.95 21.93
C PRO A 239 -1.32 8.70 22.91
N GLN A 240 -1.00 7.44 23.16
CA GLN A 240 0.11 7.01 24.01
C GLN A 240 1.17 6.28 23.20
N LEU A 241 2.45 6.59 23.45
CA LEU A 241 3.57 5.89 22.84
C LEU A 241 3.58 4.42 23.28
N VAL A 242 3.66 3.50 22.30
CA VAL A 242 3.77 2.06 22.55
C VAL A 242 5.22 1.72 22.88
N VAL A 243 5.55 1.73 24.18
CA VAL A 243 6.93 1.59 24.68
C VAL A 243 7.57 0.26 24.32
N SER A 244 6.79 -0.83 24.19
CA SER A 244 7.29 -2.14 23.76
C SER A 244 7.84 -2.14 22.32
N LEU A 245 7.39 -1.21 21.47
CA LEU A 245 7.86 -1.05 20.09
C LEU A 245 9.02 -0.04 19.94
N LYS A 246 9.53 0.56 21.03
CA LYS A 246 10.50 1.67 20.96
C LYS A 246 11.82 1.38 20.22
N ASN A 247 12.20 0.11 20.11
CA ASN A 247 13.41 -0.35 19.43
C ASN A 247 13.15 -0.90 18.03
N ILE A 248 11.92 -0.74 17.51
CA ILE A 248 11.51 -1.21 16.19
C ILE A 248 11.09 0.01 15.38
N PHE A 249 11.76 0.27 14.26
CA PHE A 249 11.35 1.32 13.33
C PHE A 249 10.14 0.83 12.53
N VAL A 250 8.93 1.13 13.01
CA VAL A 250 7.69 0.66 12.38
C VAL A 250 7.34 1.52 11.17
N VAL A 251 6.90 0.88 10.08
CA VAL A 251 6.48 1.56 8.84
C VAL A 251 5.03 1.24 8.44
N GLN A 252 4.41 0.23 9.06
CA GLN A 252 3.00 -0.10 8.87
C GLN A 252 2.47 -0.83 10.10
N ALA A 253 1.26 -0.50 10.53
CA ALA A 253 0.46 -1.29 11.45
C ALA A 253 -0.79 -1.86 10.73
N ALA A 254 -1.24 -3.03 11.16
CA ALA A 254 -2.49 -3.64 10.74
C ALA A 254 -3.20 -4.24 11.97
N ILE A 255 -4.49 -3.97 12.09
CA ILE A 255 -5.31 -4.40 13.22
C ILE A 255 -6.30 -5.45 12.73
N GLY A 256 -6.15 -6.68 13.22
CA GLY A 256 -7.19 -7.71 13.13
C GLY A 256 -8.10 -7.66 14.34
N ASN A 257 -9.12 -8.52 14.39
CA ASN A 257 -10.09 -8.51 15.49
C ASN A 257 -9.52 -9.07 16.81
N PHE A 258 -8.46 -9.87 16.73
CA PHE A 258 -7.83 -10.50 17.90
C PHE A 258 -6.34 -10.20 18.04
N PHE A 259 -5.77 -9.44 17.10
CA PHE A 259 -4.33 -9.24 17.03
C PHE A 259 -3.94 -7.94 16.37
N THR A 260 -2.70 -7.53 16.58
CA THR A 260 -2.03 -6.50 15.80
C THR A 260 -0.82 -7.10 15.13
N ALA A 261 -0.56 -6.66 13.91
CA ALA A 261 0.72 -6.85 13.24
C ALA A 261 1.36 -5.49 12.97
N VAL A 262 2.67 -5.41 13.11
CA VAL A 262 3.47 -4.26 12.67
C VAL A 262 4.60 -4.72 11.76
N LEU A 263 4.90 -3.91 10.76
CA LEU A 263 5.98 -4.12 9.81
C LEU A 263 7.11 -3.14 10.12
N SER A 264 8.33 -3.65 10.33
CA SER A 264 9.52 -2.83 10.45
C SER A 264 10.04 -2.37 9.10
N ARG A 265 10.84 -1.31 9.12
CA ARG A 265 11.54 -0.75 7.95
C ARG A 265 12.48 -1.74 7.25
N GLU A 266 12.95 -2.74 7.96
CA GLU A 266 13.82 -3.83 7.47
C GLU A 266 13.02 -5.04 6.95
N GLY A 267 11.69 -4.92 6.90
CA GLY A 267 10.79 -5.94 6.40
C GLY A 267 10.58 -7.10 7.37
N ARG A 268 10.72 -6.87 8.68
CA ARG A 268 10.35 -7.83 9.72
C ARG A 268 8.91 -7.60 10.16
N VAL A 269 8.14 -8.67 10.26
CA VAL A 269 6.77 -8.61 10.79
C VAL A 269 6.80 -9.00 12.25
N TYR A 270 6.15 -8.21 13.09
CA TYR A 270 5.93 -8.52 14.50
C TYR A 270 4.43 -8.62 14.74
N THR A 271 4.02 -9.59 15.53
CA THR A 271 2.63 -9.79 15.93
C THR A 271 2.52 -9.78 17.44
N PHE A 272 1.43 -9.21 17.95
CA PHE A 272 1.10 -9.24 19.37
C PHE A 272 -0.42 -9.20 19.54
N SER A 273 -0.88 -9.94 20.53
CA SER A 273 -2.28 -10.01 20.98
C SER A 273 -2.42 -9.28 22.31
N TRP A 274 -3.54 -8.60 22.54
CA TRP A 274 -3.93 -8.19 23.90
C TRP A 274 -5.18 -8.99 24.30
N GLY A 275 -5.04 -10.32 24.45
CA GLY A 275 -6.11 -11.17 25.01
C GLY A 275 -6.45 -12.46 24.26
N SER A 276 -6.30 -13.58 24.99
CA SER A 276 -6.80 -14.95 24.79
C SER A 276 -6.18 -15.83 23.68
N ASP A 277 -5.57 -16.93 24.15
CA ASP A 277 -4.83 -18.03 23.50
C ASP A 277 -5.38 -18.61 22.18
N ALA A 278 -6.68 -18.50 21.92
CA ALA A 278 -7.33 -19.41 20.97
C ALA A 278 -7.29 -18.97 19.50
N LYS A 279 -6.79 -17.76 19.18
CA LYS A 279 -7.09 -17.09 17.91
C LYS A 279 -5.86 -16.63 17.09
N LEU A 280 -4.64 -16.89 17.57
CA LEU A 280 -3.40 -16.77 16.79
C LEU A 280 -2.62 -18.06 16.93
N GLY A 281 -2.28 -18.69 15.81
CA GLY A 281 -1.55 -19.95 15.78
C GLY A 281 -0.08 -19.88 16.24
N HIS A 282 0.35 -18.82 16.92
CA HIS A 282 1.71 -18.69 17.45
C HIS A 282 1.68 -18.85 18.97
N HIS A 283 2.70 -19.50 19.54
CA HIS A 283 2.87 -19.68 20.99
C HIS A 283 3.15 -18.35 21.71
N THR A 284 2.18 -17.44 21.75
CA THR A 284 2.21 -16.25 22.59
C THR A 284 1.31 -16.51 23.78
N ASP A 285 1.86 -16.41 24.99
CA ASP A 285 1.09 -16.46 26.24
C ASP A 285 -0.07 -15.44 26.15
N PRO A 286 -1.29 -15.74 26.66
CA PRO A 286 -2.41 -14.79 26.68
C PRO A 286 -2.11 -13.43 27.32
N SER A 287 -1.09 -13.38 28.18
CA SER A 287 -0.56 -12.18 28.84
C SER A 287 0.58 -11.50 28.08
N ASP A 288 1.02 -12.08 26.96
CA ASP A 288 2.11 -11.57 26.14
C ASP A 288 1.65 -10.35 25.32
N VAL A 289 1.87 -9.19 25.92
CA VAL A 289 1.65 -7.87 25.33
C VAL A 289 2.86 -7.39 24.52
N GLU A 290 3.92 -8.20 24.43
CA GLU A 290 5.16 -7.82 23.75
C GLU A 290 5.13 -8.22 22.26
N PRO A 291 5.73 -7.38 21.40
CA PRO A 291 5.82 -7.63 19.97
C PRO A 291 6.78 -8.79 19.68
N ASN A 292 6.24 -9.92 19.22
CA ASN A 292 7.04 -11.08 18.84
C ASN A 292 7.28 -11.12 17.33
N PRO A 293 8.52 -11.36 16.86
CA PRO A 293 8.78 -11.51 15.43
C PRO A 293 8.05 -12.74 14.88
N LEU A 294 7.47 -12.58 13.70
CA LEU A 294 6.79 -13.64 12.97
C LEU A 294 7.84 -14.52 12.28
N LEU A 295 8.33 -15.53 13.00
CA LEU A 295 9.41 -16.43 12.57
C LEU A 295 8.95 -17.52 11.58
N GLY A 296 9.90 -18.30 11.07
CA GLY A 296 9.66 -19.39 10.12
C GLY A 296 10.01 -18.96 8.69
N ALA A 297 9.11 -19.19 7.73
CA ALA A 297 9.40 -18.95 6.32
C ALA A 297 9.69 -17.47 5.97
N LEU A 298 9.35 -16.53 6.84
CA LEU A 298 9.60 -15.09 6.67
C LEU A 298 10.82 -14.56 7.44
N GLU A 299 11.57 -15.41 8.15
CA GLU A 299 12.69 -14.98 9.00
C GLU A 299 13.71 -14.12 8.23
N ASP A 300 14.10 -14.59 7.04
CA ASP A 300 15.08 -13.95 6.16
C ASP A 300 14.47 -13.38 4.87
N ILE A 301 13.14 -13.25 4.80
CA ILE A 301 12.47 -12.69 3.63
C ILE A 301 11.89 -11.32 3.98
N PRO A 302 12.28 -10.24 3.26
CA PRO A 302 11.81 -8.90 3.57
C PRO A 302 10.36 -8.72 3.10
N VAL A 303 9.49 -8.40 4.06
CA VAL A 303 8.07 -8.07 3.82
C VAL A 303 7.91 -6.59 3.48
N VAL A 304 7.10 -6.27 2.47
CA VAL A 304 6.85 -4.89 2.01
C VAL A 304 5.47 -4.36 2.41
N GLN A 305 4.51 -5.26 2.62
CA GLN A 305 3.14 -4.91 3.02
C GLN A 305 2.54 -6.03 3.88
N ILE A 306 1.79 -5.64 4.90
CA ILE A 306 0.93 -6.53 5.69
C ILE A 306 -0.55 -6.16 5.53
N ALA A 307 -1.45 -7.14 5.61
CA ALA A 307 -2.89 -6.91 5.64
C ALA A 307 -3.55 -7.89 6.63
N ALA A 308 -4.22 -7.35 7.64
CA ALA A 308 -4.90 -8.14 8.67
C ALA A 308 -6.39 -8.26 8.34
N GLY A 309 -6.88 -9.49 8.26
CA GLY A 309 -8.31 -9.79 8.27
C GLY A 309 -8.82 -10.02 9.68
N TYR A 310 -9.98 -10.68 9.82
CA TYR A 310 -10.61 -10.90 11.13
C TYR A 310 -9.69 -11.68 12.10
N CYS A 311 -9.10 -12.77 11.63
CA CYS A 311 -8.27 -13.68 12.42
C CYS A 311 -7.13 -14.32 11.60
N TYR A 312 -6.64 -13.62 10.58
CA TYR A 312 -5.53 -14.06 9.73
C TYR A 312 -4.76 -12.86 9.18
N LEU A 313 -3.54 -13.11 8.74
CA LEU A 313 -2.60 -12.10 8.23
C LEU A 313 -2.09 -12.52 6.85
N LEU A 314 -2.05 -11.57 5.92
CA LEU A 314 -1.30 -11.69 4.67
C LEU A 314 -0.03 -10.84 4.74
N CYS A 315 1.07 -11.41 4.25
CA CYS A 315 2.36 -10.76 4.13
C CYS A 315 2.81 -10.79 2.67
N LEU A 316 2.92 -9.62 2.04
CA LEU A 316 3.52 -9.48 0.71
C LEU A 316 5.02 -9.34 0.87
N ALA A 317 5.77 -10.32 0.35
CA ALA A 317 7.19 -10.46 0.53
C ALA A 317 7.96 -10.22 -0.78
N CYS A 318 9.14 -9.62 -0.68
CA CYS A 318 10.03 -9.35 -1.81
C CYS A 318 11.18 -10.36 -1.84
N GLN A 319 11.19 -11.24 -2.83
CA GLN A 319 12.23 -12.24 -3.05
C GLN A 319 13.07 -11.91 -4.29
N PRO A 320 14.28 -12.48 -4.43
CA PRO A 320 15.08 -12.34 -5.65
C PRO A 320 14.31 -12.75 -6.91
N SER A 321 13.50 -13.82 -6.82
CA SER A 321 12.69 -14.34 -7.93
C SER A 321 11.46 -13.49 -8.26
N GLY A 322 10.95 -12.68 -7.33
CA GLY A 322 9.56 -12.23 -7.45
C GLY A 322 9.01 -11.60 -6.19
N MET A 323 7.80 -11.07 -6.32
CA MET A 323 6.96 -10.86 -5.15
C MET A 323 6.22 -12.16 -4.84
N SER A 324 5.95 -12.43 -3.57
CA SER A 324 5.20 -13.59 -3.11
C SER A 324 4.29 -13.23 -1.94
N VAL A 325 3.24 -14.02 -1.73
CA VAL A 325 2.31 -13.81 -0.61
C VAL A 325 2.42 -14.98 0.34
N TYR A 326 2.58 -14.66 1.62
CA TYR A 326 2.50 -15.60 2.72
C TYR A 326 1.24 -15.31 3.53
N SER A 327 0.67 -16.36 4.11
CA SER A 327 -0.49 -16.26 4.99
C SER A 327 -0.30 -17.06 6.26
N VAL A 328 -0.94 -16.61 7.33
CA VAL A 328 -0.89 -17.24 8.65
C VAL A 328 -2.15 -16.92 9.46
N GLY A 329 -2.50 -17.77 10.41
CA GLY A 329 -3.68 -17.62 11.26
C GLY A 329 -4.79 -18.60 10.89
N CYS A 330 -6.04 -18.15 10.93
CA CYS A 330 -7.19 -19.03 10.80
C CYS A 330 -7.51 -19.42 9.34
N GLY A 331 -7.63 -20.72 9.07
CA GLY A 331 -7.94 -21.34 7.78
C GLY A 331 -9.41 -21.43 7.41
N LEU A 332 -10.33 -21.13 8.34
CA LEU A 332 -11.77 -21.29 8.11
C LEU A 332 -12.25 -20.63 6.81
N GLY A 333 -12.94 -21.42 5.99
CA GLY A 333 -13.45 -21.05 4.65
C GLY A 333 -12.39 -20.90 3.57
N GLY A 334 -11.13 -21.29 3.83
CA GLY A 334 -10.07 -21.29 2.83
C GLY A 334 -9.35 -19.96 2.65
N LYS A 335 -9.57 -18.98 3.54
CA LYS A 335 -9.03 -17.61 3.44
C LYS A 335 -7.49 -17.50 3.50
N LEU A 336 -6.79 -18.58 3.84
CA LEU A 336 -5.33 -18.65 3.74
C LEU A 336 -4.84 -19.03 2.33
N GLY A 337 -5.70 -19.52 1.42
CA GLY A 337 -5.32 -19.72 0.03
C GLY A 337 -4.44 -20.95 -0.25
N HIS A 338 -4.33 -21.89 0.69
CA HIS A 338 -3.49 -23.10 0.57
C HIS A 338 -4.22 -24.35 0.03
N GLY A 339 -5.45 -24.21 -0.45
CA GLY A 339 -6.27 -25.33 -0.90
C GLY A 339 -6.91 -26.14 0.24
N SER A 340 -6.68 -25.76 1.49
CA SER A 340 -7.27 -26.37 2.69
C SER A 340 -8.06 -25.34 3.51
N ARG A 341 -8.76 -25.81 4.55
CA ARG A 341 -9.44 -24.98 5.57
C ARG A 341 -8.78 -25.06 6.94
N THR A 342 -7.51 -25.48 6.97
CA THR A 342 -6.73 -25.69 8.19
C THR A 342 -6.03 -24.41 8.62
N ASP A 343 -5.96 -24.18 9.92
CA ASP A 343 -5.20 -23.05 10.47
C ASP A 343 -3.70 -23.24 10.23
N GLU A 344 -3.00 -22.13 10.00
CA GLU A 344 -1.55 -22.10 9.84
C GLU A 344 -0.92 -21.37 11.01
N LYS A 345 0.02 -22.07 11.65
CA LYS A 345 0.76 -21.59 12.83
C LYS A 345 2.04 -20.86 12.49
N HIS A 346 2.48 -20.94 11.23
CA HIS A 346 3.66 -20.26 10.72
C HIS A 346 3.32 -19.68 9.35
N PRO A 347 3.97 -18.59 8.92
CA PRO A 347 3.78 -18.07 7.58
C PRO A 347 4.04 -19.16 6.55
N ARG A 348 3.06 -19.39 5.69
CA ARG A 348 3.15 -20.36 4.60
C ARG A 348 2.98 -19.65 3.26
N LEU A 349 3.81 -20.02 2.29
CA LEU A 349 3.75 -19.48 0.94
C LEU A 349 2.45 -19.92 0.25
N ILE A 350 1.79 -18.98 -0.43
CA ILE A 350 0.66 -19.26 -1.32
C ILE A 350 1.20 -19.61 -2.70
N GLU A 351 1.38 -20.91 -2.97
CA GLU A 351 1.99 -21.43 -4.21
C GLU A 351 1.14 -21.16 -5.46
N GLN A 352 -0.18 -20.99 -5.30
CA GLN A 352 -1.12 -20.80 -6.40
C GLN A 352 -0.74 -19.63 -7.33
N PHE A 353 -0.12 -18.57 -6.81
CA PHE A 353 0.28 -17.43 -7.65
C PHE A 353 1.35 -17.80 -8.67
N GLN A 354 2.23 -18.75 -8.36
CA GLN A 354 3.22 -19.25 -9.31
C GLN A 354 2.54 -20.06 -10.42
N LEU A 355 1.54 -20.89 -10.07
CA LEU A 355 0.75 -21.66 -11.04
C LEU A 355 -0.06 -20.76 -11.98
N LEU A 356 -0.55 -19.62 -11.47
CA LEU A 356 -1.27 -18.61 -12.25
C LEU A 356 -0.33 -17.69 -13.06
N ASN A 357 0.99 -17.85 -12.92
CA ASN A 357 2.00 -16.94 -13.45
C ASN A 357 1.67 -15.47 -13.14
N LEU A 358 1.28 -15.20 -11.90
CA LEU A 358 0.87 -13.88 -11.43
C LEU A 358 1.87 -13.36 -10.40
N GLN A 359 2.41 -12.16 -10.62
CA GLN A 359 3.30 -11.49 -9.67
C GLN A 359 2.50 -10.56 -8.75
N PRO A 360 2.30 -10.89 -7.47
CA PRO A 360 1.49 -10.07 -6.55
C PRO A 360 2.12 -8.68 -6.30
N MET A 361 1.30 -7.65 -6.22
CA MET A 361 1.75 -6.27 -5.99
C MET A 361 1.03 -5.57 -4.84
N VAL A 362 -0.24 -5.90 -4.59
CA VAL A 362 -1.03 -5.35 -3.47
C VAL A 362 -1.85 -6.48 -2.86
N VAL A 363 -1.85 -6.58 -1.52
CA VAL A 363 -2.70 -7.51 -0.76
C VAL A 363 -3.79 -6.76 0.00
N ALA A 364 -4.97 -7.36 0.10
CA ALA A 364 -6.05 -6.95 0.99
C ALA A 364 -6.62 -8.17 1.71
N ALA A 365 -6.93 -7.99 3.00
CA ALA A 365 -7.47 -9.03 3.86
C ALA A 365 -8.75 -8.52 4.52
N GLY A 366 -9.89 -9.05 4.09
CA GLY A 366 -11.21 -8.76 4.64
C GLY A 366 -11.52 -9.66 5.83
N ALA A 367 -12.74 -9.59 6.34
CA ALA A 367 -13.10 -10.37 7.52
C ALA A 367 -13.03 -11.88 7.19
N TRP A 368 -13.53 -12.25 6.02
CA TRP A 368 -13.69 -13.65 5.61
C TRP A 368 -12.96 -14.03 4.33
N HIS A 369 -12.54 -13.06 3.52
CA HIS A 369 -11.90 -13.30 2.23
C HIS A 369 -10.72 -12.36 2.02
N ALA A 370 -9.89 -12.72 1.05
CA ALA A 370 -8.68 -12.01 0.71
C ALA A 370 -8.67 -11.70 -0.79
N ALA A 371 -7.88 -10.69 -1.14
CA ALA A 371 -7.69 -10.29 -2.52
C ALA A 371 -6.26 -9.85 -2.80
N VAL A 372 -5.83 -10.00 -4.06
CA VAL A 372 -4.52 -9.57 -4.57
C VAL A 372 -4.68 -8.91 -5.93
N VAL A 373 -3.94 -7.83 -6.15
CA VAL A 373 -3.67 -7.27 -7.48
C VAL A 373 -2.30 -7.73 -7.96
N GLY A 374 -2.22 -8.29 -9.17
CA GLY A 374 -0.99 -8.66 -9.85
C GLY A 374 -0.34 -7.50 -10.60
N ARG A 375 0.94 -7.62 -10.93
CA ARG A 375 1.70 -6.64 -11.75
C ARG A 375 1.11 -6.44 -13.15
N ASP A 376 0.45 -7.46 -13.68
CA ASP A 376 -0.28 -7.43 -14.94
C ASP A 376 -1.66 -6.76 -14.83
N GLY A 377 -2.09 -6.39 -13.62
CA GLY A 377 -3.40 -5.80 -13.34
C GLY A 377 -4.51 -6.82 -13.08
N ARG A 378 -4.23 -8.13 -13.14
CA ARG A 378 -5.24 -9.16 -12.78
C ARG A 378 -5.55 -9.10 -11.29
N VAL A 379 -6.81 -9.38 -10.96
CA VAL A 379 -7.28 -9.50 -9.58
C VAL A 379 -7.56 -10.96 -9.26
N CYS A 380 -7.03 -11.43 -8.14
CA CYS A 380 -7.40 -12.71 -7.56
C CYS A 380 -8.11 -12.51 -6.22
N THR A 381 -9.13 -13.34 -5.97
CA THR A 381 -9.89 -13.37 -4.72
C THR A 381 -10.00 -14.81 -4.21
N TRP A 382 -10.06 -15.00 -2.90
CA TRP A 382 -10.27 -16.31 -2.27
C TRP A 382 -10.78 -16.18 -0.84
N GLY A 383 -11.27 -17.28 -0.27
CA GLY A 383 -11.89 -17.35 1.05
C GLY A 383 -13.39 -17.64 0.95
N TRP A 384 -14.17 -17.05 1.84
CA TRP A 384 -15.62 -17.23 1.83
C TRP A 384 -16.26 -16.53 0.63
N GLY A 385 -17.20 -17.21 -0.05
CA GLY A 385 -17.92 -16.69 -1.21
C GLY A 385 -19.22 -15.96 -0.95
N ARG A 386 -19.70 -15.96 0.31
CA ARG A 386 -21.04 -15.47 0.68
C ARG A 386 -21.30 -14.06 0.16
N TYR A 387 -22.54 -13.83 -0.28
CA TYR A 387 -22.99 -12.59 -0.88
C TYR A 387 -22.21 -12.18 -2.14
N GLY A 388 -21.41 -13.08 -2.72
CA GLY A 388 -20.64 -12.82 -3.93
C GLY A 388 -19.41 -11.96 -3.72
N CYS A 389 -18.87 -11.85 -2.50
CA CYS A 389 -17.72 -10.98 -2.19
C CYS A 389 -16.41 -11.36 -2.92
N LEU A 390 -16.37 -12.51 -3.59
CA LEU A 390 -15.28 -12.95 -4.47
C LEU A 390 -15.48 -12.56 -5.94
N GLY A 391 -16.68 -12.15 -6.36
CA GLY A 391 -16.89 -11.62 -7.71
C GLY A 391 -16.86 -12.66 -8.83
N HIS A 392 -16.94 -13.95 -8.52
CA HIS A 392 -16.92 -15.05 -9.50
C HIS A 392 -18.30 -15.39 -10.10
N GLY A 393 -19.31 -14.53 -9.90
CA GLY A 393 -20.68 -14.74 -10.40
C GLY A 393 -21.50 -15.76 -9.62
N ASN A 394 -21.03 -16.16 -8.44
CA ASN A 394 -21.68 -17.11 -7.54
C ASN A 394 -21.23 -16.83 -6.09
N GLU A 395 -21.72 -17.61 -5.14
CA GLU A 395 -21.39 -17.48 -3.71
C GLU A 395 -20.49 -18.59 -3.15
N GLU A 396 -19.80 -19.33 -4.04
CA GLU A 396 -18.95 -20.46 -3.66
C GLU A 396 -17.66 -19.99 -2.98
N CYS A 397 -17.20 -20.76 -1.98
CA CYS A 397 -15.92 -20.48 -1.34
C CYS A 397 -14.76 -20.98 -2.19
N GLU A 398 -13.68 -20.23 -2.23
CA GLU A 398 -12.45 -20.58 -2.97
C GLU A 398 -11.31 -20.76 -1.96
N SER A 399 -10.71 -21.95 -1.91
CA SER A 399 -9.61 -22.25 -0.98
C SER A 399 -8.23 -21.91 -1.51
N VAL A 400 -8.14 -21.46 -2.77
CA VAL A 400 -6.92 -20.96 -3.43
C VAL A 400 -7.25 -19.66 -4.16
N PRO A 401 -6.28 -18.75 -4.36
CA PRO A 401 -6.45 -17.58 -5.21
C PRO A 401 -7.03 -17.95 -6.58
N LYS A 402 -8.14 -17.32 -6.95
CA LYS A 402 -8.81 -17.49 -8.24
C LYS A 402 -8.94 -16.14 -8.95
N VAL A 403 -8.64 -16.12 -10.23
CA VAL A 403 -8.74 -14.90 -11.06
C VAL A 403 -10.21 -14.50 -11.19
N VAL A 404 -10.49 -13.20 -11.01
CA VAL A 404 -11.81 -12.63 -11.26
C VAL A 404 -11.96 -12.33 -12.75
N GLU A 405 -12.41 -13.32 -13.52
CA GLU A 405 -12.47 -13.25 -15.00
C GLU A 405 -13.30 -12.07 -15.54
N ALA A 406 -14.31 -11.63 -14.78
CA ALA A 406 -15.12 -10.46 -15.11
C ALA A 406 -14.33 -9.13 -15.12
N LEU A 407 -13.10 -9.12 -14.61
CA LEU A 407 -12.17 -7.97 -14.63
C LEU A 407 -10.99 -8.18 -15.59
N SER A 408 -11.06 -9.14 -16.51
CA SER A 408 -9.96 -9.45 -17.44
C SER A 408 -9.51 -8.27 -18.31
N ASP A 409 -10.45 -7.40 -18.70
CA ASP A 409 -10.17 -6.16 -19.46
C ASP A 409 -9.84 -4.95 -18.56
N VAL A 410 -9.81 -5.12 -17.23
CA VAL A 410 -9.56 -4.06 -16.26
C VAL A 410 -8.15 -4.19 -15.70
N LYS A 411 -7.30 -3.21 -15.97
CA LYS A 411 -5.96 -3.14 -15.36
C LYS A 411 -6.08 -2.62 -13.93
N ALA A 412 -6.21 -3.48 -12.94
CA ALA A 412 -6.31 -3.07 -11.54
C ALA A 412 -4.98 -2.53 -10.99
N VAL A 413 -5.07 -1.58 -10.05
CA VAL A 413 -3.92 -1.01 -9.32
C VAL A 413 -4.10 -1.00 -7.80
N HIS A 414 -5.34 -1.10 -7.32
CA HIS A 414 -5.64 -1.16 -5.88
C HIS A 414 -6.82 -2.09 -5.63
N VAL A 415 -6.81 -2.76 -4.48
CA VAL A 415 -7.92 -3.60 -4.01
C VAL A 415 -8.12 -3.38 -2.52
N ALA A 416 -9.38 -3.41 -2.08
CA ALA A 416 -9.74 -3.30 -0.69
C ALA A 416 -10.90 -4.27 -0.38
N THR A 417 -10.84 -4.91 0.78
CA THR A 417 -11.78 -5.94 1.22
C THR A 417 -12.32 -5.58 2.61
N GLY A 418 -13.64 -5.60 2.76
CA GLY A 418 -14.34 -5.41 4.04
C GLY A 418 -14.84 -6.73 4.60
N ASP A 419 -16.03 -6.73 5.19
CA ASP A 419 -16.67 -7.95 5.69
C ASP A 419 -17.05 -8.92 4.55
N TYR A 420 -18.07 -8.55 3.77
CA TYR A 420 -18.54 -9.29 2.59
C TYR A 420 -18.56 -8.39 1.35
N THR A 421 -17.59 -7.48 1.25
CA THR A 421 -17.51 -6.50 0.16
C THR A 421 -16.07 -6.39 -0.34
N THR A 422 -15.93 -6.25 -1.66
CA THR A 422 -14.65 -6.00 -2.32
C THR A 422 -14.75 -4.81 -3.25
N PHE A 423 -13.72 -3.97 -3.23
CA PHE A 423 -13.51 -2.88 -4.16
C PHE A 423 -12.23 -3.08 -4.94
N VAL A 424 -12.29 -2.78 -6.24
CA VAL A 424 -11.13 -2.77 -7.14
C VAL A 424 -11.05 -1.40 -7.80
N VAL A 425 -9.87 -0.79 -7.80
CA VAL A 425 -9.60 0.45 -8.52
C VAL A 425 -8.72 0.13 -9.72
N SER A 426 -9.16 0.55 -10.89
CA SER A 426 -8.41 0.42 -12.14
C SER A 426 -7.32 1.47 -12.27
N ASN A 427 -6.40 1.24 -13.21
CA ASN A 427 -5.39 2.20 -13.61
C ASN A 427 -5.98 3.45 -14.27
N ASP A 428 -7.27 3.54 -14.56
CA ASP A 428 -7.89 4.77 -15.08
C ASP A 428 -8.64 5.55 -13.99
N GLY A 429 -8.69 4.99 -12.77
CA GLY A 429 -9.41 5.55 -11.63
C GLY A 429 -10.86 5.05 -11.51
N ASP A 430 -11.29 4.16 -12.41
CA ASP A 430 -12.60 3.54 -12.32
C ASP A 430 -12.65 2.53 -11.18
N VAL A 431 -13.74 2.57 -10.43
CA VAL A 431 -13.95 1.76 -9.23
C VAL A 431 -15.03 0.72 -9.50
N TYR A 432 -14.71 -0.53 -9.21
CA TYR A 432 -15.63 -1.67 -9.29
C TYR A 432 -15.89 -2.22 -7.89
N SER A 433 -17.11 -2.65 -7.64
CA SER A 433 -17.49 -3.28 -6.36
C SER A 433 -18.34 -4.52 -6.56
N PHE A 434 -18.25 -5.43 -5.61
CA PHE A 434 -19.02 -6.68 -5.55
C PHE A 434 -19.11 -7.18 -4.11
N GLY A 435 -20.14 -7.98 -3.80
CA GLY A 435 -20.46 -8.44 -2.46
C GLY A 435 -21.88 -8.08 -2.00
N CYS A 436 -22.05 -7.97 -0.67
CA CYS A 436 -23.33 -7.75 0.00
C CYS A 436 -24.06 -6.50 -0.52
N GLY A 437 -25.26 -6.71 -1.07
CA GLY A 437 -26.09 -5.69 -1.72
C GLY A 437 -26.91 -4.83 -0.77
N GLU A 438 -27.05 -5.26 0.48
CA GLU A 438 -27.79 -4.53 1.52
C GLU A 438 -27.05 -3.27 1.99
N SER A 439 -25.81 -3.05 1.56
CA SER A 439 -24.97 -1.95 2.04
C SER A 439 -24.89 -0.79 1.05
N ALA A 440 -25.29 0.40 1.50
CA ALA A 440 -25.03 1.67 0.82
C ALA A 440 -23.53 1.90 0.53
N SER A 441 -22.64 1.18 1.23
CA SER A 441 -21.20 1.19 1.04
C SER A 441 -20.73 0.62 -0.29
N LEU A 442 -21.58 0.08 -1.18
CA LEU A 442 -21.18 -0.29 -2.55
C LEU A 442 -21.15 0.92 -3.50
N GLY A 443 -21.88 1.99 -3.18
CA GLY A 443 -21.94 3.20 -4.01
C GLY A 443 -22.72 3.02 -5.33
N HIS A 444 -23.53 1.98 -5.49
CA HIS A 444 -24.42 1.84 -6.64
C HIS A 444 -25.71 2.64 -6.43
N ASN A 445 -26.09 3.47 -7.40
CA ASN A 445 -27.40 4.12 -7.40
C ASN A 445 -28.50 3.08 -7.66
N ALA A 446 -29.53 3.02 -6.80
CA ALA A 446 -30.71 2.16 -6.96
C ALA A 446 -31.64 2.58 -8.12
N ALA A 447 -31.19 3.47 -9.00
CA ALA A 447 -31.98 3.92 -10.14
C ALA A 447 -31.88 2.90 -11.27
N ASN A 448 -32.96 2.11 -11.43
CA ASN A 448 -33.36 1.30 -12.60
C ASN A 448 -33.34 -0.23 -12.45
N ASP A 449 -33.53 -0.80 -11.26
CA ASP A 449 -34.02 -2.18 -11.20
C ASP A 449 -35.56 -2.19 -11.23
N ASP A 450 -36.12 -2.46 -12.41
CA ASP A 450 -37.55 -2.77 -12.65
C ASP A 450 -38.03 -4.06 -11.93
N GLN A 451 -37.23 -4.57 -10.98
CA GLN A 451 -37.55 -5.70 -10.13
C GLN A 451 -37.29 -5.37 -8.65
N GLY A 452 -37.82 -4.25 -8.15
CA GLY A 452 -38.28 -4.08 -6.76
C GLY A 452 -37.39 -4.49 -5.57
N ASN A 453 -36.11 -4.80 -5.76
CA ASN A 453 -35.23 -5.35 -4.73
C ASN A 453 -33.86 -4.67 -4.83
N GLY A 454 -33.81 -3.39 -4.45
CA GLY A 454 -32.61 -2.54 -4.47
C GLY A 454 -31.49 -2.96 -3.49
N HIS A 455 -31.53 -4.19 -2.99
CA HIS A 455 -30.62 -4.78 -2.00
C HIS A 455 -29.99 -6.11 -2.48
N ALA A 456 -30.11 -6.44 -3.77
CA ALA A 456 -29.56 -7.68 -4.30
C ALA A 456 -28.02 -7.71 -4.26
N ASN A 457 -27.46 -8.84 -3.82
CA ASN A 457 -26.02 -9.08 -3.81
C ASN A 457 -25.41 -8.88 -5.21
N VAL A 458 -24.24 -8.24 -5.26
CA VAL A 458 -23.50 -8.02 -6.49
C VAL A 458 -22.49 -9.16 -6.66
N LEU A 459 -22.88 -10.22 -7.35
CA LEU A 459 -22.09 -11.46 -7.47
C LEU A 459 -20.91 -11.36 -8.44
N SER A 460 -20.93 -10.37 -9.33
CA SER A 460 -19.86 -10.07 -10.28
C SER A 460 -19.51 -8.57 -10.22
N PRO A 461 -18.24 -8.20 -10.39
CA PRO A 461 -17.78 -6.81 -10.33
C PRO A 461 -18.64 -5.87 -11.17
N LYS A 462 -19.18 -4.83 -10.53
CA LYS A 462 -19.99 -3.79 -11.17
C LYS A 462 -19.32 -2.43 -11.00
N LEU A 463 -19.34 -1.63 -12.06
CA LEU A 463 -18.82 -0.25 -12.01
C LEU A 463 -19.62 0.58 -11.02
N VAL A 464 -18.92 1.31 -10.14
CA VAL A 464 -19.50 2.25 -9.18
C VAL A 464 -19.74 3.58 -9.92
N THR A 465 -20.91 3.69 -10.55
CA THR A 465 -21.26 4.82 -11.41
C THR A 465 -21.28 6.16 -10.67
N SER A 466 -21.62 6.17 -9.38
CA SER A 466 -21.60 7.38 -8.56
C SER A 466 -20.19 7.96 -8.40
N LEU A 467 -19.17 7.12 -8.25
CA LEU A 467 -17.76 7.54 -8.23
C LEU A 467 -17.26 7.96 -9.62
N LYS A 468 -17.71 7.30 -10.70
CA LYS A 468 -17.39 7.70 -12.07
C LYS A 468 -17.88 9.11 -12.39
N GLN A 469 -19.04 9.51 -11.85
CA GLN A 469 -19.63 10.83 -12.06
C GLN A 469 -18.85 11.98 -11.40
N ILE A 470 -17.99 11.70 -10.42
CA ILE A 470 -17.11 12.70 -9.78
C ILE A 470 -16.09 13.27 -10.77
N ASN A 471 -15.79 12.54 -11.85
CA ASN A 471 -14.82 12.92 -12.88
C ASN A 471 -13.43 13.25 -12.32
N GLU A 472 -13.03 12.52 -11.27
CA GLU A 472 -11.68 12.52 -10.71
C GLU A 472 -11.14 11.10 -10.66
N ARG A 473 -9.83 10.96 -10.85
CA ARG A 473 -9.16 9.67 -10.77
C ARG A 473 -9.09 9.20 -9.31
N VAL A 474 -9.86 8.17 -8.95
CA VAL A 474 -9.73 7.51 -7.64
C VAL A 474 -8.42 6.73 -7.61
N VAL A 475 -7.67 6.86 -6.52
CA VAL A 475 -6.36 6.18 -6.34
C VAL A 475 -6.35 5.21 -5.17
N GLN A 476 -7.32 5.31 -4.26
CA GLN A 476 -7.43 4.43 -3.11
C GLN A 476 -8.89 4.33 -2.66
N ILE A 477 -9.26 3.10 -2.27
CA ILE A 477 -10.47 2.82 -1.50
C ILE A 477 -10.06 2.29 -0.13
N SER A 478 -10.73 2.77 0.92
CA SER A 478 -10.69 2.18 2.25
C SER A 478 -12.13 1.92 2.70
N LEU A 479 -12.40 0.73 3.22
CA LEU A 479 -13.72 0.37 3.73
C LEU A 479 -13.60 -0.32 5.08
N THR A 480 -14.68 -0.24 5.85
CA THR A 480 -14.80 -0.92 7.14
C THR A 480 -14.59 -2.43 7.00
N ASN A 481 -13.64 -2.96 7.75
CA ASN A 481 -13.36 -4.39 7.85
C ASN A 481 -13.81 -4.93 9.22
N SER A 482 -15.13 -5.08 9.41
CA SER A 482 -15.71 -5.59 10.65
C SER A 482 -17.10 -6.19 10.41
N ILE A 483 -17.43 -7.23 11.15
CA ILE A 483 -18.74 -7.91 11.14
C ILE A 483 -19.74 -7.31 12.14
N TYR A 484 -19.30 -6.40 13.00
CA TYR A 484 -20.10 -5.84 14.10
C TYR A 484 -20.51 -4.39 13.87
N TRP A 485 -19.97 -3.75 12.83
CA TRP A 485 -20.19 -2.34 12.53
C TRP A 485 -20.71 -2.17 11.13
N ASN A 486 -21.68 -1.27 10.97
CA ASN A 486 -22.17 -0.87 9.67
C ASN A 486 -21.03 -0.28 8.85
N ALA A 487 -20.90 -0.77 7.61
CA ALA A 487 -19.78 -0.43 6.76
C ALA A 487 -19.91 0.99 6.21
N HIS A 488 -18.77 1.69 6.17
CA HIS A 488 -18.61 2.89 5.36
C HIS A 488 -17.35 2.78 4.51
N THR A 489 -17.25 3.64 3.51
CA THR A 489 -16.21 3.59 2.51
C THR A 489 -15.72 4.99 2.17
N PHE A 490 -14.40 5.12 2.08
CA PHE A 490 -13.71 6.28 1.57
C PHE A 490 -13.15 6.01 0.19
N ALA A 491 -13.32 6.99 -0.71
CA ALA A 491 -12.61 7.08 -1.98
C ALA A 491 -11.70 8.31 -1.95
N LEU A 492 -10.40 8.09 -2.09
CA LEU A 492 -9.40 9.16 -2.20
C LEU A 492 -9.02 9.37 -3.66
N THR A 493 -9.06 10.61 -4.12
CA THR A 493 -8.67 10.97 -5.50
C THR A 493 -7.20 11.36 -5.61
N GLU A 494 -6.67 11.34 -6.83
CA GLU A 494 -5.29 11.76 -7.11
C GLU A 494 -5.01 13.21 -6.70
N SER A 495 -6.02 14.09 -6.81
CA SER A 495 -5.97 15.48 -6.35
C SER A 495 -6.08 15.64 -4.84
N GLY A 496 -6.17 14.55 -4.08
CA GLY A 496 -6.21 14.58 -2.61
C GLY A 496 -7.60 14.88 -2.04
N LYS A 497 -8.69 14.76 -2.81
CA LYS A 497 -10.04 14.89 -2.27
C LYS A 497 -10.53 13.58 -1.70
N LEU A 498 -11.18 13.66 -0.54
CA LEU A 498 -11.75 12.52 0.16
C LEU A 498 -13.26 12.50 -0.03
N TYR A 499 -13.80 11.40 -0.54
CA TYR A 499 -15.23 11.17 -0.64
C TYR A 499 -15.64 10.03 0.29
N ALA A 500 -16.79 10.15 0.94
CA ALA A 500 -17.32 9.17 1.89
C ALA A 500 -18.76 8.75 1.54
N PHE A 501 -19.08 7.48 1.77
CA PHE A 501 -20.42 6.90 1.62
C PHE A 501 -20.57 5.63 2.47
N GLY A 502 -21.79 5.14 2.64
CA GLY A 502 -22.17 4.06 3.56
C GLY A 502 -22.75 4.60 4.88
N SER A 503 -22.55 3.87 5.98
CA SER A 503 -23.09 4.24 7.29
C SER A 503 -22.48 5.52 7.85
N GLY A 504 -23.30 6.38 8.43
CA GLY A 504 -22.89 7.64 9.07
C GLY A 504 -23.61 7.92 10.40
N ASP A 505 -24.28 6.92 10.95
CA ASP A 505 -25.04 6.93 12.22
C ASP A 505 -24.21 7.28 13.47
N LYS A 506 -22.89 7.34 13.33
CA LYS A 506 -21.91 7.68 14.37
C LYS A 506 -21.02 8.85 13.99
N GLY A 507 -21.29 9.53 12.88
CA GLY A 507 -20.43 10.59 12.35
C GLY A 507 -19.18 10.08 11.61
N GLN A 508 -19.06 8.77 11.37
CA GLN A 508 -17.88 8.14 10.75
C GLN A 508 -17.65 8.52 9.28
N LEU A 509 -18.62 9.16 8.62
CA LEU A 509 -18.42 9.76 7.29
C LEU A 509 -17.69 11.11 7.37
N GLY A 510 -17.71 11.79 8.53
CA GLY A 510 -17.17 13.13 8.68
C GLY A 510 -18.01 14.19 7.98
N ILE A 511 -19.27 13.86 7.68
CA ILE A 511 -20.22 14.71 6.98
C ILE A 511 -21.56 14.68 7.72
N GLU A 512 -22.23 15.83 7.77
CA GLU A 512 -23.51 15.97 8.44
C GLU A 512 -24.61 15.31 7.61
N LEU A 513 -25.31 14.34 8.21
CA LEU A 513 -26.45 13.68 7.59
C LEU A 513 -27.73 14.50 7.79
N VAL A 514 -28.66 14.41 6.85
CA VAL A 514 -29.99 15.00 7.00
C VAL A 514 -30.72 14.27 8.14
N ALA A 515 -31.55 14.99 8.90
CA ALA A 515 -32.32 14.42 10.00
C ALA A 515 -33.04 13.12 9.59
N ASN A 516 -32.88 12.06 10.40
CA ASN A 516 -33.39 10.69 10.21
C ASN A 516 -32.66 9.81 9.17
N GLN A 517 -31.59 10.28 8.53
CA GLN A 517 -30.72 9.42 7.72
C GLN A 517 -29.62 8.79 8.57
N THR A 518 -29.40 7.49 8.43
CA THR A 518 -28.33 6.73 9.11
C THR A 518 -27.20 6.34 8.16
N GLU A 519 -27.42 6.47 6.85
CA GLU A 519 -26.48 6.11 5.81
C GLU A 519 -26.61 7.03 4.60
N ARG A 520 -25.59 7.00 3.74
CA ARG A 520 -25.55 7.74 2.48
C ARG A 520 -25.06 6.83 1.35
N GLY A 521 -25.91 6.59 0.35
CA GLY A 521 -25.55 5.76 -0.81
C GLY A 521 -24.64 6.43 -1.84
N ASN A 522 -24.67 7.76 -1.92
CA ASN A 522 -23.85 8.52 -2.88
C ASN A 522 -22.60 9.12 -2.22
N PRO A 523 -21.41 8.98 -2.84
CA PRO A 523 -20.19 9.59 -2.36
C PRO A 523 -20.35 11.10 -2.20
N GLU A 524 -19.95 11.62 -1.05
CA GLU A 524 -19.91 13.06 -0.77
C GLU A 524 -18.53 13.45 -0.27
N MET A 525 -18.08 14.64 -0.67
CA MET A 525 -16.77 15.15 -0.30
C MET A 525 -16.74 15.49 1.19
N VAL A 526 -15.75 14.96 1.89
CA VAL A 526 -15.47 15.29 3.30
C VAL A 526 -14.70 16.61 3.35
N ASP A 527 -15.10 17.52 4.22
CA ASP A 527 -14.47 18.83 4.40
C ASP A 527 -13.14 18.71 5.18
N ILE A 528 -12.10 18.19 4.51
CA ILE A 528 -10.72 18.09 5.00
C ILE A 528 -9.76 18.46 3.87
N ASP A 529 -8.83 19.36 4.15
CA ASP A 529 -7.66 19.56 3.30
C ASP A 529 -6.59 18.50 3.61
N LEU A 530 -6.39 17.57 2.67
CA LEU A 530 -5.41 16.51 2.79
C LEU A 530 -4.02 16.89 2.24
N GLY A 531 -3.84 18.10 1.70
CA GLY A 531 -2.63 18.61 1.03
C GLY A 531 -1.48 19.10 1.92
#